data_AF-A0A183JVP6-F1
#
_entry.id   AF-A0A183JVP6-F1
#
_cell.length_a   1.000
_cell.length_b   1.000
_cell.length_c   1.000
_cell.angle_alpha   90.00
_cell.angle_beta   90.00
_cell.angle_gamma   90.00
#
_symmetry.space_group_name_H-M   'P 1'
#
loop_
_entity.id
_entity.type
_entity.pdbx_description
1 polymer ?
#
loop_
_entity_poly.entity_id
_entity_poly.type
_entity_poly.pdbx_seq_one_letter_code
_entity_poly.pdbx_strand_id
1 'polypeptide(L)'
;TFQPFQPEQASLKAKQLFQITKGRRIIVDSSSPSGDGTSLSTSKWQGGSESAVFNQLESIARSPEPRTPFLNAQLTRALNPKLVKDDFLPSRVNWVVQSSAVDYLHCMLVLMRWLINKFKIPARLCISIHDELRYICPKPHMYQVALALQVSL
;
A
#
# COMPACT_ATOMS: atom_id res chain seq x y z
N THR A 1 -3.79 26.05 -26.50
CA THR A 1 -5.20 25.63 -26.57
C THR A 1 -5.29 24.17 -26.19
N PHE A 2 -5.76 23.86 -24.98
CA PHE A 2 -6.02 22.47 -24.59
C PHE A 2 -7.32 22.03 -25.30
N GLN A 3 -7.19 21.32 -26.41
CA GLN A 3 -8.35 20.66 -27.02
C GLN A 3 -8.76 19.48 -26.12
N PRO A 4 -10.03 19.41 -25.69
CA PRO A 4 -10.51 18.27 -24.91
C PRO A 4 -10.41 17.00 -25.75
N PHE A 5 -9.88 15.93 -25.15
CA PHE A 5 -9.76 14.63 -25.81
C PHE A 5 -11.14 14.11 -26.22
N GLN A 6 -11.23 13.60 -27.44
CA GLN A 6 -12.37 12.77 -27.85
C GLN A 6 -12.40 11.50 -26.97
N PRO A 7 -13.58 11.00 -26.58
CA PRO A 7 -13.71 9.87 -25.64
C PRO A 7 -12.99 8.61 -26.12
N GLU A 8 -12.90 8.36 -27.43
CA GLU A 8 -12.13 7.25 -28.00
C GLU A 8 -10.63 7.37 -27.76
N GLN A 9 -10.06 8.57 -27.95
CA GLN A 9 -8.64 8.82 -27.72
C GLN A 9 -8.27 8.69 -26.24
N ALA A 10 -9.17 9.10 -25.34
CA ALA A 10 -9.01 8.91 -23.90
C ALA A 10 -9.01 7.42 -23.52
N SER A 11 -9.92 6.62 -24.07
CA SER A 11 -10.01 5.18 -23.83
C SER A 11 -8.77 4.43 -24.32
N LEU A 12 -8.28 4.77 -25.51
CA LEU A 12 -7.04 4.19 -26.06
C LEU A 12 -5.83 4.48 -25.18
N LYS A 13 -5.65 5.74 -24.76
CA LYS A 13 -4.55 6.11 -23.84
C LYS A 13 -4.67 5.42 -22.49
N ALA A 14 -5.88 5.34 -21.92
CA ALA A 14 -6.11 4.64 -20.66
C ALA A 14 -5.72 3.16 -20.77
N LYS A 15 -6.15 2.47 -21.84
CA LYS A 15 -5.77 1.06 -22.09
C LYS A 15 -4.26 0.88 -22.21
N GLN A 16 -3.59 1.76 -22.94
CA GLN A 16 -2.13 1.73 -23.07
C GLN A 16 -1.43 1.90 -21.70
N LEU A 17 -1.84 2.89 -20.92
CA LEU A 17 -1.30 3.14 -19.57
C LEU A 17 -1.51 1.93 -18.66
N PHE A 18 -2.71 1.36 -18.63
CA PHE A 18 -2.99 0.17 -17.84
C PHE A 18 -2.11 -1.02 -18.25
N GLN A 19 -1.91 -1.23 -19.54
CA GLN A 19 -1.07 -2.33 -20.04
C GLN A 19 0.41 -2.13 -19.70
N ILE A 20 0.93 -0.90 -19.75
CA ILE A 20 2.32 -0.61 -19.37
C ILE A 20 2.54 -0.84 -17.87
N THR A 21 1.60 -0.36 -17.03
CA THR A 21 1.74 -0.42 -15.58
C THR A 21 1.42 -1.80 -15.02
N LYS A 22 0.24 -2.34 -15.31
CA LYS A 22 -0.23 -3.62 -14.75
C LYS A 22 0.13 -4.82 -15.62
N GLY A 23 0.38 -4.64 -16.90
CA GLY A 23 0.59 -5.74 -17.83
C GLY A 23 -0.72 -6.40 -18.27
N ARG A 24 -0.63 -7.68 -18.62
CA ARG A 24 -1.78 -8.50 -19.00
C ARG A 24 -2.17 -9.42 -17.85
N ARG A 25 -3.47 -9.73 -17.76
CA ARG A 25 -3.99 -10.71 -16.81
C ARG A 25 -3.86 -12.10 -17.41
N ILE A 26 -3.15 -12.98 -16.73
CA ILE A 26 -2.97 -14.37 -17.10
C ILE A 26 -3.70 -15.21 -16.07
N ILE A 27 -4.52 -16.14 -16.55
CA ILE A 27 -5.17 -17.13 -15.69
C ILE A 27 -4.11 -18.18 -15.36
N VAL A 28 -3.77 -18.30 -14.08
CA VAL A 28 -2.87 -19.35 -13.61
C VAL A 28 -3.77 -20.44 -13.05
N ASP A 29 -3.86 -21.55 -13.79
CA ASP A 29 -4.45 -22.77 -13.26
C ASP A 29 -3.48 -23.33 -12.23
N SER A 30 -3.89 -23.29 -10.97
CA SER A 30 -3.15 -23.95 -9.90
C SER A 30 -3.44 -25.44 -10.02
N SER A 31 -2.52 -26.18 -10.64
CA SER A 31 -2.50 -27.65 -10.71
C SER A 31 -2.17 -28.31 -9.36
N SER A 32 -2.73 -27.78 -8.27
CA SER A 32 -2.63 -28.37 -6.93
C SER A 32 -4.04 -28.76 -6.48
N PRO A 33 -4.37 -30.05 -6.39
CA PRO A 33 -5.68 -30.50 -5.95
C PRO A 33 -5.79 -30.24 -4.44
N SER A 34 -6.31 -29.07 -4.08
CA SER A 34 -6.88 -28.87 -2.74
C SER A 34 -8.23 -29.57 -2.76
N GLY A 35 -8.46 -30.51 -1.82
CA GLY A 35 -9.55 -31.49 -1.83
C GLY A 35 -10.99 -30.96 -1.69
N ASP A 36 -11.27 -29.75 -2.16
CA ASP A 36 -12.60 -29.19 -2.27
C ASP A 36 -12.77 -28.76 -3.73
N GLY A 37 -13.76 -29.31 -4.43
CA GLY A 37 -13.90 -29.33 -5.90
C GLY A 37 -14.15 -27.99 -6.60
N THR A 38 -13.62 -26.89 -6.07
CA THR A 38 -13.69 -25.55 -6.65
C THR A 38 -12.31 -25.21 -7.24
N SER A 39 -12.17 -25.34 -8.56
CA SER A 39 -10.98 -24.86 -9.28
C SER A 39 -10.90 -23.33 -9.17
N LEU A 40 -10.14 -22.82 -8.20
CA LEU A 40 -9.92 -21.37 -8.05
C LEU A 40 -8.93 -20.91 -9.12
N SER A 41 -9.44 -20.63 -10.33
CA SER A 41 -8.66 -19.99 -11.39
C SER A 41 -8.17 -18.63 -10.88
N THR A 42 -6.88 -18.55 -10.54
CA THR A 42 -6.31 -17.33 -9.95
C THR A 42 -5.69 -16.50 -11.05
N SER A 43 -6.28 -15.35 -11.33
CA SER A 43 -5.75 -14.41 -12.32
C SER A 43 -4.59 -13.61 -11.73
N LYS A 44 -3.43 -13.60 -12.39
CA LYS A 44 -2.27 -12.77 -12.01
C LYS A 44 -1.92 -11.77 -13.10
N TRP A 45 -1.37 -10.64 -12.71
CA TRP A 45 -0.81 -9.62 -13.60
C TRP A 45 0.61 -10.00 -14.01
N GLN A 46 0.96 -9.90 -15.29
CA GLN A 46 2.32 -10.15 -15.79
C GLN A 46 2.67 -9.20 -16.95
N GLY A 47 3.94 -8.80 -17.03
CA GLY A 47 4.48 -8.03 -18.16
C GLY A 47 4.29 -6.52 -18.07
N GLY A 48 3.88 -5.98 -16.93
CA GLY A 48 3.89 -4.55 -16.62
C GLY A 48 4.95 -4.21 -15.58
N SER A 49 5.30 -2.93 -15.48
CA SER A 49 6.33 -2.45 -14.53
C SER A 49 5.97 -2.70 -13.07
N GLU A 50 4.68 -2.69 -12.73
CA GLU A 50 4.17 -2.81 -11.37
C GLU A 50 3.35 -4.09 -11.14
N SER A 51 3.35 -5.02 -12.10
CA SER A 51 2.58 -6.27 -12.01
C SER A 51 2.82 -7.02 -10.70
N ALA A 52 4.07 -7.06 -10.22
CA ALA A 52 4.43 -7.72 -8.97
C ALA A 52 3.74 -7.09 -7.74
N VAL A 53 3.72 -5.75 -7.67
CA VAL A 53 3.07 -5.01 -6.59
C VAL A 53 1.57 -5.25 -6.61
N PHE A 54 0.92 -5.15 -7.77
CA PHE A 54 -0.51 -5.43 -7.89
C PHE A 54 -0.87 -6.86 -7.51
N ASN A 55 -0.04 -7.85 -7.87
CA ASN A 55 -0.24 -9.23 -7.45
C ASN A 55 -0.17 -9.39 -5.94
N GLN A 56 0.78 -8.71 -5.28
CA GLN A 56 0.91 -8.77 -3.82
C GLN A 56 -0.30 -8.10 -3.14
N LEU A 57 -0.74 -6.94 -3.63
CA LEU A 57 -1.91 -6.24 -3.11
C LEU A 57 -3.19 -7.06 -3.29
N GLU A 58 -3.41 -7.65 -4.47
CA GLU A 58 -4.56 -8.53 -4.71
C GLU A 58 -4.49 -9.80 -3.84
N SER A 59 -3.30 -10.36 -3.62
CA SER A 59 -3.11 -11.52 -2.75
C SER A 59 -3.55 -11.22 -1.31
N ILE A 60 -3.14 -10.07 -0.77
CA ILE A 60 -3.54 -9.63 0.58
C ILE A 60 -5.06 -9.36 0.63
N ALA A 61 -5.60 -8.66 -0.38
CA ALA A 61 -7.02 -8.30 -0.44
C ALA A 61 -7.96 -9.52 -0.59
N ARG A 62 -7.49 -10.59 -1.23
CA ARG A 62 -8.22 -11.86 -1.41
C ARG A 62 -8.01 -12.86 -0.27
N SER A 63 -7.04 -12.61 0.62
CA SER A 63 -6.80 -13.49 1.76
C SER A 63 -8.04 -13.58 2.67
N PRO A 64 -8.30 -14.72 3.33
CA PRO A 64 -9.50 -14.89 4.17
C PRO A 64 -9.54 -13.92 5.35
N GLU A 65 -8.38 -13.40 5.77
CA GLU A 65 -8.23 -12.35 6.77
C GLU A 65 -7.21 -11.33 6.27
N PRO A 66 -7.65 -10.30 5.51
CA PRO A 66 -6.76 -9.27 5.00
C PRO A 66 -6.06 -8.53 6.14
N ARG A 67 -4.73 -8.59 6.14
CA ARG A 67 -3.87 -7.91 7.11
C ARG A 67 -2.77 -7.16 6.39
N THR A 68 -2.39 -6.01 6.95
CA THR A 68 -1.24 -5.26 6.44
C THR A 68 0.06 -6.03 6.73
N PRO A 69 1.09 -5.91 5.86
CA PRO A 69 2.28 -6.74 5.95
C PRO A 69 3.21 -6.39 7.13
N PHE A 70 3.15 -5.16 7.64
CA PHE A 70 4.09 -4.68 8.67
C PHE A 70 3.52 -4.80 10.08
N LEU A 71 2.35 -4.19 10.33
CA LEU A 71 1.75 -4.18 11.67
C LEU A 71 0.62 -5.20 11.83
N ASN A 72 0.35 -6.02 10.81
CA ASN A 72 -0.76 -6.98 10.80
C ASN A 72 -2.12 -6.35 11.13
N ALA A 73 -2.31 -5.07 10.81
CA ALA A 73 -3.58 -4.37 11.00
C ALA A 73 -4.65 -5.03 10.13
N GLN A 74 -5.82 -5.29 10.70
CA GLN A 74 -6.86 -6.10 10.06
C GLN A 74 -7.94 -5.22 9.40
N LEU A 75 -8.43 -5.66 8.24
CA LEU A 75 -9.56 -5.03 7.56
C LEU A 75 -10.83 -5.11 8.41
N THR A 76 -11.66 -4.07 8.34
CA THR A 76 -12.93 -4.01 9.08
C THR A 76 -13.83 -5.19 8.73
N ARG A 77 -14.59 -5.67 9.73
CA ARG A 77 -15.44 -6.86 9.56
C ARG A 77 -16.46 -6.72 8.42
N ALA A 78 -16.95 -5.51 8.15
CA ALA A 78 -17.92 -5.24 7.08
C ALA A 78 -17.38 -5.54 5.67
N LEU A 79 -16.07 -5.45 5.46
CA LEU A 79 -15.42 -5.73 4.17
C LEU A 79 -14.66 -7.07 4.17
N ASN A 80 -14.90 -7.91 5.18
CA ASN A 80 -14.22 -9.19 5.29
C ASN A 80 -14.64 -10.13 4.14
N PRO A 81 -13.70 -10.74 3.40
CA PRO A 81 -14.01 -11.65 2.30
C PRO A 81 -14.92 -12.82 2.69
N LYS A 82 -14.92 -13.23 3.97
CA LYS A 82 -15.85 -14.25 4.50
C LYS A 82 -17.33 -13.83 4.40
N LEU A 83 -17.62 -12.53 4.42
CA LEU A 83 -18.98 -11.97 4.42
C LEU A 83 -19.41 -11.45 3.05
N VAL A 84 -18.49 -10.81 2.31
CA VAL A 84 -18.77 -10.15 1.01
C VAL A 84 -18.18 -10.89 -0.21
N LYS A 85 -17.54 -12.06 -0.02
CA LYS A 85 -16.92 -12.86 -1.09
C LYS A 85 -15.97 -12.01 -1.96
N ASP A 86 -16.25 -11.91 -3.26
CA ASP A 86 -15.46 -11.15 -4.24
C ASP A 86 -15.97 -9.73 -4.48
N ASP A 87 -17.07 -9.32 -3.83
CA ASP A 87 -17.56 -7.95 -3.95
C ASP A 87 -16.57 -6.97 -3.28
N PHE A 88 -16.52 -5.74 -3.81
CA PHE A 88 -15.67 -4.64 -3.32
C PHE A 88 -14.15 -4.89 -3.35
N LEU A 89 -13.64 -5.77 -4.24
CA LEU A 89 -12.20 -5.98 -4.41
C LEU A 89 -11.41 -4.67 -4.65
N PRO A 90 -11.87 -3.69 -5.47
CA PRO A 90 -11.17 -2.42 -5.64
C PRO A 90 -11.01 -1.64 -4.33
N SER A 91 -12.05 -1.61 -3.49
CA SER A 91 -12.02 -0.95 -2.19
C SER A 91 -11.07 -1.64 -1.22
N ARG A 92 -11.01 -2.98 -1.25
CA ARG A 92 -10.05 -3.76 -0.45
C ARG A 92 -8.61 -3.50 -0.87
N VAL A 93 -8.32 -3.49 -2.17
CA VAL A 93 -6.99 -3.17 -2.69
C VAL A 93 -6.57 -1.75 -2.26
N ASN A 94 -7.49 -0.77 -2.36
CA ASN A 94 -7.23 0.59 -1.88
C ASN A 94 -6.96 0.62 -0.37
N TRP A 95 -7.75 -0.11 0.42
CA TRP A 95 -7.53 -0.23 1.86
C TRP A 95 -6.16 -0.82 2.19
N VAL A 96 -5.71 -1.87 1.48
CA VAL A 96 -4.38 -2.47 1.71
C VAL A 96 -3.29 -1.43 1.48
N VAL A 97 -3.36 -0.67 0.38
CA VAL A 97 -2.39 0.39 0.07
C VAL A 97 -2.39 1.47 1.15
N GLN A 98 -3.55 2.03 1.47
CA GLN A 98 -3.67 3.12 2.45
C GLN A 98 -3.23 2.67 3.85
N SER A 99 -3.66 1.49 4.28
CA SER A 99 -3.32 0.97 5.60
C SER A 99 -1.83 0.63 5.69
N SER A 100 -1.22 0.10 4.63
CA SER A 100 0.24 -0.12 4.60
C SER A 100 1.05 1.17 4.68
N ALA A 101 0.54 2.28 4.15
CA ALA A 101 1.18 3.59 4.29
C ALA A 101 1.10 4.10 5.74
N VAL A 102 -0.03 3.89 6.42
CA VAL A 102 -0.20 4.19 7.85
C VAL A 102 0.72 3.33 8.72
N ASP A 103 0.91 2.06 8.39
CA ASP A 103 1.87 1.20 9.09
C ASP A 103 3.30 1.76 9.03
N TYR A 104 3.72 2.21 7.85
CA TYR A 104 5.04 2.78 7.66
C TYR A 104 5.21 4.09 8.44
N LEU A 105 4.18 4.94 8.45
CA LEU A 105 4.14 6.15 9.28
C LEU A 105 4.31 5.82 10.77
N HIS A 106 3.62 4.81 11.28
CA HIS A 106 3.77 4.37 12.67
C HIS A 106 5.18 3.88 12.96
N CYS A 107 5.79 3.09 12.07
CA CYS A 107 7.17 2.64 12.20
C CYS A 107 8.14 3.84 12.31
N MET A 108 8.01 4.84 11.44
CA MET A 108 8.82 6.07 11.51
C MET A 108 8.65 6.81 12.82
N LEU A 109 7.41 6.99 13.28
CA LEU A 109 7.11 7.68 14.54
C LEU A 109 7.74 6.98 15.74
N VAL A 110 7.65 5.64 15.78
CA VAL A 110 8.25 4.83 16.86
C VAL A 110 9.78 4.90 16.81
N LEU A 111 10.39 4.76 15.63
CA LEU A 111 11.84 4.85 15.46
C LEU A 111 12.37 6.24 15.84
N MET A 112 11.72 7.30 15.38
CA MET A 112 12.10 8.67 15.69
C MET A 112 11.95 8.96 17.18
N ARG A 113 10.87 8.50 17.82
CA ARG A 113 10.70 8.60 19.28
C ARG A 113 11.81 7.86 20.04
N TRP A 114 12.22 6.69 19.56
CA TRP A 114 13.32 5.93 20.14
C TRP A 114 14.66 6.66 20.00
N LEU A 115 14.97 7.21 18.82
CA LEU A 115 16.19 7.99 18.58
C LEU A 115 16.27 9.23 19.47
N ILE A 116 15.17 10.00 19.55
CA ILE A 116 15.05 11.16 20.45
C ILE A 116 15.35 10.78 21.89
N ASN A 117 14.78 9.68 22.38
CA ASN A 117 14.98 9.20 23.75
C ASN A 117 16.41 8.68 24.01
N LYS A 118 17.00 8.02 23.02
CA LYS A 118 18.34 7.42 23.11
C LYS A 118 19.43 8.48 23.13
N PHE A 119 19.35 9.46 22.22
CA PHE A 119 20.35 10.53 22.08
C PHE A 119 20.00 11.78 22.88
N LYS A 120 18.92 11.74 23.69
CA LYS A 120 18.45 12.84 24.55
C LYS A 120 18.25 14.15 23.77
N ILE A 121 17.74 14.04 22.54
CA ILE A 121 17.50 15.19 21.68
C ILE A 121 16.24 15.92 22.20
N PRO A 122 16.28 17.24 22.47
CA PRO A 122 15.12 18.00 22.90
C PRO A 122 14.21 18.31 21.69
N ALA A 123 13.56 17.28 21.17
CA ALA A 123 12.65 17.38 20.03
C ALA A 123 11.27 16.81 20.35
N ARG A 124 10.22 17.37 19.74
CA ARG A 124 8.84 16.91 19.89
C ARG A 124 8.16 16.86 18.53
N LEU A 125 7.31 15.86 18.35
CA LEU A 125 6.43 15.81 17.18
C LEU A 125 5.48 17.02 17.23
N CYS A 126 5.46 17.81 16.17
CA CYS A 126 4.59 18.97 16.03
C CYS A 126 3.32 18.59 15.27
N ILE A 127 3.49 17.98 14.09
CA ILE A 127 2.36 17.58 13.24
C ILE A 127 2.73 16.36 12.40
N SER A 128 1.70 15.53 12.13
CA SER A 128 1.71 14.44 11.18
C SER A 128 0.48 14.60 10.28
N ILE A 129 0.70 14.83 8.98
CA ILE A 129 -0.36 14.93 7.97
C ILE A 129 0.04 14.06 6.79
N HIS A 130 -0.75 13.05 6.46
CA HIS A 130 -0.45 12.11 5.37
C HIS A 130 0.98 11.55 5.48
N ASP A 131 1.87 11.97 4.58
CA ASP A 131 3.29 11.61 4.49
C ASP A 131 4.24 12.70 5.05
N GLU A 132 3.71 13.81 5.57
CA GLU A 132 4.49 14.86 6.22
C GLU A 132 4.62 14.66 7.73
N LEU A 133 5.87 14.59 8.20
CA LEU A 133 6.24 14.62 9.62
C LEU A 133 7.06 15.87 9.94
N ARG A 134 6.60 16.66 10.92
CA ARG A 134 7.35 17.84 11.38
C ARG A 134 7.66 17.74 12.86
N TYR A 135 8.93 17.95 13.19
CA TYR A 135 9.42 18.01 14.57
C TYR A 135 9.86 19.42 14.91
N ILE A 136 9.60 19.85 16.14
CA ILE A 136 10.10 21.10 16.69
C ILE A 136 11.27 20.81 17.63
N CYS A 137 12.34 21.60 17.53
CA CYS A 137 13.50 21.51 18.40
C CYS A 137 14.21 22.87 18.53
N PRO A 138 15.03 23.07 19.59
CA PRO A 138 15.93 24.21 19.69
C PRO A 138 16.93 24.24 18.52
N LYS A 139 17.25 25.44 18.03
CA LYS A 139 18.20 25.66 16.92
C LYS A 139 19.52 24.88 17.04
N PRO A 140 20.16 24.76 18.22
CA PRO A 140 21.41 23.99 18.34
C PRO A 140 21.29 22.50 17.98
N HIS A 141 20.08 21.91 18.05
CA HIS A 141 19.85 20.49 17.82
C HIS A 141 19.23 20.20 16.43
N MET A 142 19.09 21.23 15.58
CA MET A 142 18.43 21.10 14.27
C MET A 142 19.03 19.99 13.40
N TYR A 143 20.36 19.88 13.35
CA TYR A 143 21.05 18.88 12.54
C TYR A 143 20.94 17.46 13.12
N GLN A 144 20.90 17.34 14.44
CA GLN A 144 20.69 16.04 15.10
C GLN A 144 19.29 15.51 14.84
N VAL A 145 18.28 16.38 14.89
CA VAL A 145 16.90 16.03 14.55
C VAL A 145 16.77 15.68 13.08
N ALA A 146 17.39 16.47 12.18
CA ALA A 146 17.37 16.18 10.75
C ALA A 146 18.02 14.82 10.44
N LEU A 147 19.16 14.51 11.06
CA LEU A 147 19.82 13.22 10.90
C LEU A 147 18.97 12.08 11.46
N ALA A 148 18.40 12.25 12.66
CA ALA A 148 17.54 11.23 13.25
C ALA A 148 16.32 10.94 12.37
N LEU A 149 15.71 11.99 11.79
CA LEU A 149 14.60 11.85 10.85
C LEU A 149 15.04 11.11 9.58
N GLN A 150 16.19 11.46 9.01
CA GLN A 150 16.76 10.79 7.83
C GLN A 150 17.04 9.30 8.07
N VAL A 151 17.47 8.93 9.27
CA VAL A 151 17.73 7.52 9.65
C VAL A 151 16.43 6.76 9.91
N SER A 152 15.37 7.45 10.35
CA SER A 152 14.06 6.82 10.56
C SER A 152 13.24 6.60 9.30
N LEU A 153 13.60 7.29 8.20
CA LEU A 153 13.01 7.15 6.86
C LEU A 153 13.56 5.90 6.17
#